data_AF-A0A537QX94-F1
#
_entry.id   AF-A0A537QX94-F1
#
_cell.length_a   1.000
_cell.length_b   1.000
_cell.length_c   1.000
_cell.angle_alpha   90.00
_cell.angle_beta   90.00
_cell.angle_gamma   90.00
#
_symmetry.space_group_name_H-M   'P 1'
#
loop_
_entity.id
_entity.type
_entity.pdbx_description
1 polymer ?
#
loop_
_entity_poly.entity_id
_entity_poly.type
_entity_poly.pdbx_seq_one_letter_code
_entity_poly.pdbx_strand_id
1 'polypeptide(L)' 'MHVVEVRREGDDLATLMSRMRDWLDVHDIEPKFFGFDARVFRLEFATAREAVFFARAFDGWVGGDRETLAA' A
#
# COMPACT_ATOMS: atom_id res chain seq x y z
N MET A 1 -4.08 9.20 -9.14
CA MET A 1 -4.05 7.91 -8.40
C MET A 1 -3.04 8.05 -7.28
N HIS A 2 -3.29 7.47 -6.11
CA HIS A 2 -2.39 7.61 -4.96
C HIS A 2 -1.77 6.27 -4.63
N VAL A 3 -0.45 6.16 -4.78
CA VAL A 3 0.28 4.92 -4.58
C VAL A 3 0.81 4.87 -3.15
N VAL A 4 0.68 3.73 -2.49
CA VAL A 4 1.36 3.44 -1.23
C VAL A 4 2.31 2.27 -1.42
N GLU A 5 3.53 2.45 -0.96
CA GLU A 5 4.54 1.40 -0.92
C GLU A 5 4.75 0.96 0.53
N VAL A 6 4.58 -0.33 0.80
CA VAL A 6 4.86 -0.92 2.13
C VAL A 6 6.00 -1.90 2.00
N ARG A 7 7.06 -1.68 2.77
CA ARG A 7 8.21 -2.60 2.83
C ARG A 7 7.92 -3.73 3.81
N ARG A 8 8.22 -4.95 3.40
CA ARG A 8 8.17 -6.14 4.25
C ARG A 8 9.43 -6.22 5.11
N GLU A 9 9.31 -6.03 6.42
CA GLU A 9 10.41 -6.19 7.37
C GLU A 9 10.39 -7.55 8.05
N GLY A 10 10.82 -8.60 7.35
CA GLY A 10 11.03 -9.92 7.94
C GLY A 10 9.77 -10.72 8.32
N ASP A 11 8.59 -10.10 8.37
CA ASP A 11 7.30 -10.78 8.53
C ASP A 11 7.08 -11.86 7.48
N ASP A 12 6.30 -12.90 7.76
CA ASP A 12 5.84 -13.84 6.72
C ASP A 12 4.93 -13.13 5.69
N LEU A 13 5.10 -13.47 4.41
CA LEU A 13 4.38 -12.82 3.30
C LEU A 13 2.87 -12.99 3.43
N ALA A 14 2.42 -14.21 3.71
CA ALA A 14 1.00 -14.52 3.81
C ALA A 14 0.40 -13.80 5.02
N THR A 15 1.12 -13.77 6.14
CA THR A 15 0.71 -13.07 7.36
C THR A 15 0.55 -11.56 7.14
N LEU A 16 1.46 -10.92 6.40
CA LEU A 16 1.34 -9.49 6.08
C LEU A 16 0.20 -9.23 5.08
N MET A 17 0.05 -10.08 4.06
CA MET A 17 -1.08 -9.97 3.11
C MET A 17 -2.44 -10.14 3.80
N SER A 18 -2.59 -11.11 4.71
CA SER A 18 -3.82 -11.30 5.47
C SER A 18 -4.14 -10.07 6.31
N ARG A 19 -3.15 -9.52 7.05
CA ARG A 19 -3.33 -8.29 7.82
C ARG A 19 -3.76 -7.10 6.96
N MET A 20 -3.16 -6.94 5.77
CA MET A 20 -3.56 -5.90 4.82
C MET A 20 -4.99 -6.09 4.32
N ARG A 21 -5.38 -7.33 3.98
CA ARG A 21 -6.73 -7.63 3.51
C ARG A 21 -7.77 -7.38 4.59
N ASP A 22 -7.55 -7.91 5.79
CA ASP A 22 -8.48 -7.75 6.91
C ASP A 22 -8.68 -6.27 7.26
N TRP A 23 -7.60 -5.48 7.22
CA TRP A 23 -7.69 -4.04 7.46
C TRP A 23 -8.48 -3.32 6.37
N LEU A 24 -8.26 -3.65 5.09
CA LEU A 24 -9.01 -3.06 3.97
C LEU A 24 -10.50 -3.40 4.06
N ASP A 25 -10.82 -4.65 4.40
CA ASP A 25 -12.20 -5.14 4.55
C ASP A 25 -12.93 -4.44 5.71
N VAL A 26 -12.27 -4.29 6.87
CA VAL A 26 -12.84 -3.58 8.04
C VAL A 26 -13.15 -2.11 7.75
N HIS A 27 -12.36 -1.49 6.87
CA HIS A 27 -12.51 -0.08 6.51
C HIS A 27 -13.33 0.17 5.24
N ASP A 28 -13.83 -0.88 4.59
CA ASP A 28 -14.56 -0.82 3.31
C ASP A 28 -13.76 -0.06 2.21
N ILE A 29 -12.45 -0.32 2.15
CA ILE A 29 -11.54 0.33 1.20
C ILE A 29 -11.12 -0.69 0.14
N GLU A 30 -11.51 -0.45 -1.12
CA GLU A 30 -11.08 -1.26 -2.26
C GLU A 30 -9.90 -0.60 -3.00
N PRO A 31 -8.69 -1.17 -2.95
CA PRO A 31 -7.56 -0.68 -3.75
C PRO A 31 -7.78 -1.02 -5.22
N LYS A 32 -7.44 -0.09 -6.12
CA LYS A 32 -7.52 -0.27 -7.58
C LYS A 32 -6.45 -1.21 -8.11
N PHE A 33 -5.34 -1.31 -7.39
CA PHE A 33 -4.23 -2.18 -7.70
C PHE A 33 -3.61 -2.68 -6.40
N PHE A 34 -3.25 -3.95 -6.39
CA PHE A 34 -2.51 -4.59 -5.32
C PHE A 34 -1.42 -5.44 -5.94
N GLY A 35 -0.17 -5.03 -5.78
CA GLY A 35 1.01 -5.71 -6.32
C GLY A 35 2.05 -5.97 -5.26
N PHE A 36 2.92 -6.94 -5.51
CA PHE A 36 4.06 -7.25 -4.66
C PHE A 36 5.30 -7.51 -5.52
N ASP A 37 6.37 -6.75 -5.27
CA ASP A 37 7.68 -6.95 -5.87
C ASP A 37 8.67 -7.33 -4.77
N ALA A 38 8.94 -8.64 -4.63
CA ALA A 38 9.90 -9.32 -3.73
C ALA A 38 9.93 -8.93 -2.23
N ARG A 39 9.94 -7.64 -1.91
CA ARG A 39 9.95 -7.02 -0.58
C ARG A 39 9.02 -5.82 -0.45
N VAL A 40 8.41 -5.33 -1.53
CA VAL A 40 7.58 -4.12 -1.52
C VAL A 40 6.18 -4.44 -2.02
N PHE A 41 5.19 -4.15 -1.18
CA PHE A 41 3.79 -4.08 -1.58
C PHE A 41 3.50 -2.73 -2.18
N ARG A 42 2.82 -2.72 -3.33
CA ARG A 42 2.37 -1.50 -3.98
C ARG A 42 0.85 -1.53 -4.12
N LEU A 43 0.19 -0.59 -3.47
CA LEU A 43 -1.26 -0.42 -3.53
C LEU A 43 -1.61 0.91 -4.16
N GLU A 44 -2.65 0.94 -4.99
CA GLU A 44 -3.16 2.18 -5.57
C GLU A 44 -4.58 2.47 -5.09
N PHE A 45 -4.79 3.66 -4.55
CA PHE A 45 -6.06 4.09 -3.97
C PHE A 45 -6.75 5.15 -4.82
N ALA A 46 -8.08 5.22 -4.68
CA ALA A 46 -8.90 6.20 -5.37
C ALA A 46 -8.65 7.62 -4.86
N THR A 47 -8.44 7.77 -3.55
CA THR A 47 -8.28 9.07 -2.88
C THR A 47 -6.97 9.17 -2.10
N ALA A 48 -6.48 10.41 -1.96
CA ALA A 48 -5.32 10.70 -1.12
C ALA A 48 -5.56 10.33 0.35
N ARG A 49 -6.82 10.46 0.80
CA ARG A 49 -7.23 10.15 2.17
C ARG A 49 -7.06 8.67 2.48
N GLU A 50 -7.53 7.78 1.61
CA GLU A 50 -7.37 6.32 1.76
C GLU A 50 -5.89 5.95 1.75
N ALA A 51 -5.11 6.49 0.82
CA ALA A 51 -3.67 6.23 0.73
C ALA A 51 -2.93 6.63 2.01
N VAL A 52 -3.17 7.85 2.54
CA VAL A 52 -2.55 8.31 3.79
C VAL A 52 -3.02 7.46 4.97
N PHE A 53 -4.28 7.06 5.00
CA PHE A 53 -4.82 6.25 6.09
C PHE A 53 -4.21 4.85 6.12
N PHE A 54 -4.12 4.19 4.96
CA PHE A 54 -3.46 2.89 4.81
C PHE A 54 -1.96 2.98 5.11
N ALA A 55 -1.26 3.99 4.56
CA ALA A 55 0.16 4.21 4.81
C ALA A 55 0.47 4.31 6.31
N ARG A 56 -0.35 5.03 7.08
CA ARG A 56 -0.18 5.12 8.54
C ARG A 56 -0.38 3.79 9.27
N ALA A 57 -1.26 2.93 8.78
CA ALA A 57 -1.55 1.63 9.42
C ALA A 57 -0.42 0.60 9.22
N PHE A 58 0.29 0.69 8.10
CA PHE A 58 1.29 -0.29 7.68
C PHE A 58 2.71 0.27 7.58
N ASP A 59 2.96 1.44 8.17
CA ASP A 59 4.23 2.17 8.04
C ASP A 59 4.69 2.31 6.58
N GLY A 60 3.71 2.55 5.70
CA GLY A 60 3.89 2.70 4.27
C GLY A 60 4.27 4.13 3.89
N TRP A 61 4.87 4.25 2.71
CA TRP A 61 5.21 5.53 2.11
C TRP A 61 4.23 5.86 0.99
N VAL A 62 3.61 7.05 1.05
CA VAL A 62 2.76 7.54 -0.04
C VAL A 62 3.66 8.08 -1.14
N GLY A 63 3.65 7.43 -2.29
CA GLY A 63 4.33 7.89 -3.50
C GLY A 63 3.69 9.18 -3.98
N GLY A 64 4.38 10.30 -3.78
CA GLY A 64 4.14 11.53 -4.53
C GLY A 64 4.43 11.26 -6.01
N ASP A 65 3.56 11.80 -6.86
CA ASP A 65 3.55 11.71 -8.33
C ASP A 65 4.83 11.15 -8.97
N ARG A 66 4.73 9.98 -9.60
CA ARG A 66 5.84 9.28 -10.25
C ARG A 66 6.17 9.94 -11.60
N GLU A 67 6.44 11.24 -11.60
CA GLU A 67 6.97 12.03 -12.73
C GLU A 67 8.43 12.48 -12.54
N THR A 68 9.16 12.05 -11.51
CA THR A 68 10.56 12.53 -11.29
C THR A 68 11.61 11.44 -11.07
N LEU A 69 11.53 10.32 -11.78
CA LEU A 69 12.66 9.39 -11.93
C LEU A 69 12.82 8.92 -13.39
N ALA A 70 12.62 9.85 -14.31
CA ALA A 70 13.15 9.81 -15.67
C ALA A 70 13.87 11.14 -15.95
N ALA A 71 15.02 11.33 -15.30
CA ALA A 71 15.99 12.39 -15.61
C ALA A 71 17.39 11.82 -15.49
#